data_AF-A0A954X1E7-F1
#
_entry.id   AF-A0A954X1E7-F1
#
_cell.length_a   1.000
_cell.length_b   1.000
_cell.length_c   1.000
_cell.angle_alpha   90.00
_cell.angle_beta   90.00
_cell.angle_gamma   90.00
#
_symmetry.space_group_name_H-M   'P 1'
#
loop_
_entity.id
_entity.type
_entity.pdbx_description
1 polymer ?
#
loop_
_entity_poly.entity_id
_entity_poly.type
_entity_poly.pdbx_seq_one_letter_code
_entity_poly.pdbx_strand_id
1 'polypeptide(L)'
;MVIEYLEHCLTGPNLPATVLLIIVLIYGIFVILGMFDFNLFDFDIDIDTDGDAFTNAGLWSLKKLNLGQVPIMIWLGVLGLSWWAVSMLLWFSWDRETYEPRTWLIAQLIVRNVIIALAITKLLTQPLIQLFEKGEDYQPETLIGKECIVSTYEATMEFGQARYQTDGAPLLLNVRMEEGTLAKGDRAIIVNYDPNKRVYRIAPAKHEVQK
;
A
#
# COMPACT_ATOMS: atom_id res chain seq x y z
N MET A 1 -13.11 -20.11 33.11
CA MET A 1 -12.21 -20.28 31.94
C MET A 1 -12.36 -19.12 30.96
N VAL A 2 -13.44 -18.98 30.18
CA VAL A 2 -13.56 -17.89 29.17
C VAL A 2 -13.50 -16.48 29.78
N ILE A 3 -14.19 -16.24 30.89
CA ILE A 3 -14.22 -14.93 31.57
C ILE A 3 -12.84 -14.53 32.12
N GLU A 4 -12.09 -15.48 32.66
CA GLU A 4 -10.74 -15.29 33.20
C GLU A 4 -9.73 -14.91 32.10
N TYR A 5 -9.85 -15.51 30.91
CA TYR A 5 -9.07 -15.10 29.74
C TYR A 5 -9.45 -13.69 29.27
N LEU A 6 -10.73 -13.31 29.32
CA LEU A 6 -11.19 -11.98 28.96
C LEU A 6 -10.62 -10.90 29.89
N GLU A 7 -10.54 -11.18 31.19
CA GLU A 7 -9.91 -10.29 32.17
C GLU A 7 -8.40 -10.08 31.90
N HIS A 8 -7.71 -11.11 31.40
CA HIS A 8 -6.31 -11.00 30.96
C HIS A 8 -6.14 -10.17 29.68
N CYS A 9 -7.11 -10.21 28.77
CA CYS A 9 -7.13 -9.34 27.59
C CYS A 9 -7.31 -7.86 27.96
N LEU A 10 -7.97 -7.59 29.09
CA LEU A 10 -8.32 -6.25 29.57
C LEU A 10 -7.36 -5.73 30.65
N THR A 11 -6.29 -6.46 30.96
CA THR A 11 -5.29 -5.98 31.92
C THR A 11 -4.46 -4.84 31.32
N GLY A 12 -4.02 -3.88 32.15
CA GLY A 12 -3.49 -2.59 31.70
C GLY A 12 -2.54 -2.62 30.50
N PRO A 13 -1.48 -3.47 30.50
CA PRO A 13 -0.54 -3.54 29.38
C PRO A 13 -1.10 -4.16 28.09
N ASN A 14 -2.09 -5.05 28.20
CA ASN A 14 -2.69 -5.77 27.08
C ASN A 14 -3.86 -5.01 26.46
N LEU A 15 -4.50 -4.14 27.24
CA LEU A 15 -5.72 -3.43 26.86
C LEU A 15 -5.58 -2.64 25.54
N PRO A 16 -4.53 -1.82 25.33
CA PRO A 16 -4.39 -1.09 24.06
C PRO A 16 -4.28 -2.00 22.84
N ALA A 17 -3.56 -3.12 22.96
CA ALA A 17 -3.39 -4.08 21.87
C ALA A 17 -4.72 -4.79 21.56
N THR A 18 -5.46 -5.21 22.58
CA THR A 18 -6.78 -5.83 22.44
C THR A 18 -7.78 -4.86 21.80
N VAL A 19 -7.82 -3.60 22.23
CA VAL A 19 -8.70 -2.58 21.67
C VAL A 19 -8.39 -2.34 20.19
N LEU A 20 -7.11 -2.16 19.84
CA LEU A 20 -6.69 -2.00 18.45
C LEU A 20 -7.10 -3.21 17.60
N LEU A 21 -6.86 -4.43 18.09
CA LEU A 21 -7.21 -5.65 17.37
C LEU A 21 -8.72 -5.78 17.14
N ILE A 22 -9.55 -5.44 18.13
CA ILE A 22 -11.02 -5.42 17.99
C ILE A 22 -11.44 -4.42 16.91
N ILE A 23 -10.90 -3.20 16.92
CA ILE A 23 -11.21 -2.17 15.93
C ILE A 23 -10.86 -2.67 14.51
N VAL A 24 -9.66 -3.25 14.35
CA VAL A 24 -9.24 -3.83 13.08
C VAL A 24 -10.17 -4.95 12.65
N LEU A 25 -10.51 -5.90 13.53
CA LEU A 25 -11.40 -7.01 13.17
C LEU A 25 -12.78 -6.52 12.75
N ILE A 26 -13.35 -5.54 13.46
CA ILE A 26 -14.63 -4.93 13.10
C ILE A 26 -14.54 -4.29 11.72
N TYR A 27 -13.53 -3.45 11.49
CA TYR A 27 -13.34 -2.81 10.19
C TYR A 27 -13.13 -3.85 9.07
N GLY A 28 -12.38 -4.92 9.34
CA GLY A 28 -12.19 -6.03 8.40
C GLY A 28 -13.48 -6.73 8.02
N ILE A 29 -14.40 -6.91 8.95
CA ILE A 29 -15.74 -7.43 8.65
C ILE A 29 -16.48 -6.50 7.68
N PHE A 30 -16.46 -5.18 7.92
CA PHE A 30 -17.11 -4.22 7.01
C PHE A 30 -16.51 -4.23 5.60
N VAL A 31 -15.19 -4.36 5.49
CA VAL A 31 -14.50 -4.48 4.18
C VAL A 31 -14.88 -5.78 3.47
N ILE A 32 -14.92 -6.91 4.18
CA ILE A 32 -15.34 -8.21 3.60
C ILE A 32 -16.79 -8.17 3.11
N LEU A 33 -17.67 -7.46 3.83
CA LEU A 33 -19.05 -7.24 3.43
C LEU A 33 -19.18 -6.26 2.23
N GLY A 34 -18.08 -5.68 1.76
CA GLY A 34 -18.08 -4.70 0.68
C GLY A 34 -18.71 -3.37 1.05
N MET A 35 -18.90 -3.08 2.35
CA MET A 35 -19.45 -1.81 2.82
C MET A 35 -18.43 -0.68 2.71
N PHE A 36 -17.15 -1.02 2.78
CA PHE A 36 -16.03 -0.10 2.77
C PHE A 36 -15.01 -0.54 1.72
N ASP A 37 -14.48 0.43 0.96
CA ASP A 37 -13.36 0.20 0.05
C ASP A 37 -12.06 0.03 0.86
N PHE A 38 -11.11 -0.73 0.31
CA PHE A 38 -9.79 -0.93 0.88
C PHE A 38 -9.00 0.39 1.01
N ASN A 39 -9.38 1.42 0.24
CA ASN A 39 -8.70 2.72 0.13
C ASN A 39 -9.27 3.82 1.04
N LEU A 40 -10.21 3.54 1.96
CA LEU A 40 -10.78 4.59 2.84
C LEU A 40 -9.75 5.27 3.75
N PHE A 41 -8.64 4.60 4.02
CA PHE A 41 -7.53 5.12 4.81
C PHE A 41 -6.34 5.57 3.95
N ASP A 42 -6.48 5.53 2.62
CA ASP A 42 -5.50 6.03 1.64
C ASP A 42 -5.70 7.53 1.38
N PHE A 43 -6.27 8.27 2.36
CA PHE A 43 -6.19 9.72 2.37
C PHE A 43 -4.71 10.06 2.37
N ASP A 44 -4.20 10.55 1.22
CA ASP A 44 -2.83 10.98 0.98
C ASP A 44 -2.20 11.39 2.31
N ILE A 45 -1.41 10.47 2.89
CA ILE A 45 -0.50 10.81 3.97
C ILE A 45 0.63 11.57 3.27
N ASP A 46 0.29 12.73 2.73
CA ASP A 46 1.20 13.76 2.26
C ASP A 46 1.80 14.34 3.54
N ILE A 47 2.87 13.68 3.96
CA ILE A 47 3.69 14.10 5.08
C ILE A 47 4.46 15.32 4.60
N ASP A 48 3.83 16.49 4.69
CA ASP A 48 4.57 17.74 4.68
C ASP A 48 5.53 17.70 5.88
N THR A 49 6.82 17.65 5.55
CA THR A 49 7.96 17.56 6.49
C THR A 49 8.12 18.76 7.43
N ASP A 50 7.13 19.66 7.49
CA ASP A 50 7.14 20.88 8.30
C ASP A 50 6.72 20.66 9.76
N GLY A 51 6.49 19.40 10.17
CA GLY A 51 6.24 19.02 11.57
C GLY A 51 7.50 19.06 12.47
N ASP A 52 7.30 19.21 13.78
CA ASP A 52 8.37 19.17 14.79
C ASP A 52 9.30 17.95 14.66
N ALA A 53 10.58 18.09 15.01
CA ALA A 53 11.58 17.03 14.88
C ALA A 53 11.20 15.69 15.55
N PHE A 54 10.38 15.72 16.62
CA PHE A 54 9.88 14.54 17.31
C PHE A 54 8.78 13.80 16.52
N THR A 55 7.86 14.53 15.90
CA THR A 55 6.82 13.94 15.04
C THR A 55 7.44 13.42 13.75
N ASN A 56 8.38 14.15 13.16
CA ASN A 56 9.13 13.72 11.98
C ASN A 56 9.95 12.45 12.21
N ALA A 57 10.61 12.30 13.38
CA ALA A 57 11.36 11.08 13.71
C ALA A 57 10.45 9.85 13.88
N GLY A 58 9.27 10.02 14.50
CA GLY A 58 8.26 8.98 14.63
C GLY A 58 7.68 8.56 13.27
N LEU A 59 7.29 9.52 12.44
CA LEU A 59 6.67 9.28 11.13
C LEU A 59 7.65 8.68 10.12
N TRP A 60 8.91 9.14 10.09
CA TRP A 60 9.98 8.54 9.28
C TRP A 60 10.23 7.07 9.64
N SER A 61 10.11 6.74 10.94
CA SER A 61 10.25 5.37 11.43
C SER A 61 9.11 4.49 10.94
N LEU A 62 7.88 5.02 10.80
CA LEU A 62 6.73 4.28 10.28
C LEU A 62 6.85 3.95 8.79
N LYS A 63 7.35 4.88 7.96
CA LYS A 63 7.62 4.61 6.53
C LYS A 63 8.64 3.48 6.34
N LYS A 64 9.63 3.37 7.24
CA LYS A 64 10.60 2.25 7.28
C LYS A 64 10.01 0.90 7.70
N LEU A 65 8.75 0.87 8.15
CA LEU A 65 8.01 -0.33 8.53
C LEU A 65 7.04 -0.79 7.44
N ASN A 66 7.28 -0.39 6.18
CA ASN A 66 6.47 -0.80 5.01
C ASN A 66 5.06 -0.19 5.00
N LEU A 67 4.83 0.86 5.79
CA LEU A 67 3.58 1.61 5.80
C LEU A 67 3.46 2.41 4.49
N GLY A 68 2.37 2.20 3.75
CA GLY A 68 2.17 2.73 2.39
C GLY A 68 2.61 1.81 1.24
N GLN A 69 3.28 0.69 1.53
CA GLN A 69 3.64 -0.32 0.51
C GLN A 69 2.66 -1.50 0.46
N VAL A 70 1.85 -1.65 1.49
CA VAL A 70 0.73 -2.60 1.56
C VAL A 70 -0.52 -1.85 2.01
N PRO A 71 -1.73 -2.33 1.67
CA PRO A 71 -2.97 -1.73 2.14
C PRO A 71 -2.92 -1.55 3.66
N ILE A 72 -3.14 -0.33 4.15
CA ILE A 72 -3.00 0.04 5.56
C ILE A 72 -3.83 -0.84 6.49
N MET A 73 -4.97 -1.33 6.01
CA MET A 73 -5.78 -2.31 6.72
C MET A 73 -5.01 -3.60 7.05
N ILE A 74 -4.30 -4.15 6.06
CA ILE A 74 -3.49 -5.36 6.23
C ILE A 74 -2.33 -5.07 7.18
N TRP A 75 -1.68 -3.91 7.02
CA TRP A 75 -0.60 -3.49 7.90
C TRP A 75 -1.05 -3.38 9.37
N LEU A 76 -2.18 -2.71 9.61
CA LEU A 76 -2.79 -2.56 10.94
C LEU A 76 -3.22 -3.90 11.52
N GLY A 77 -3.68 -4.84 10.69
CA GLY A 77 -3.99 -6.21 11.12
C GLY A 77 -2.76 -6.98 11.56
N VAL A 78 -1.69 -6.94 10.79
CA VAL A 78 -0.42 -7.57 11.18
C VAL A 78 0.13 -6.93 12.45
N LEU A 79 0.10 -5.59 12.56
CA LEU A 79 0.53 -4.89 13.77
C LEU A 79 -0.32 -5.24 14.99
N GLY A 80 -1.64 -5.13 14.87
CA GLY A 80 -2.57 -5.41 15.96
C GLY A 80 -2.43 -6.85 16.46
N LEU A 81 -2.34 -7.82 15.54
CA LEU A 81 -2.15 -9.22 15.88
C LEU A 81 -0.79 -9.48 16.52
N SER A 82 0.29 -8.92 15.96
CA SER A 82 1.65 -9.07 16.50
C SER A 82 1.77 -8.44 17.89
N TRP A 83 1.20 -7.24 18.08
CA TRP A 83 1.22 -6.55 19.35
C TRP A 83 0.39 -7.26 20.42
N TRP A 84 -0.80 -7.75 20.06
CA TRP A 84 -1.61 -8.57 20.95
C TRP A 84 -0.89 -9.88 21.33
N ALA A 85 -0.30 -10.58 20.36
CA ALA A 85 0.41 -11.83 20.59
C ALA A 85 1.65 -11.63 21.49
N VAL A 86 2.48 -10.62 21.22
CA VAL A 86 3.63 -10.26 22.06
C VAL A 86 3.18 -9.92 23.47
N SER A 87 2.12 -9.12 23.61
CA SER A 87 1.62 -8.70 24.91
C SER A 87 1.12 -9.89 25.72
N MET A 88 0.35 -10.80 25.10
CA MET A 88 -0.09 -12.04 25.74
C MET A 88 1.06 -12.97 26.12
N LEU A 89 2.00 -13.20 25.20
CA LEU A 89 3.15 -14.08 25.44
C LEU A 89 4.01 -13.58 26.60
N LEU A 90 4.36 -12.28 26.61
CA LEU A 90 5.16 -11.69 27.67
C LEU A 90 4.39 -11.60 29.00
N TRP A 91 3.07 -11.34 28.93
CA TRP A 91 2.20 -11.34 30.09
C TRP A 91 2.21 -12.68 30.81
N PHE A 92 1.98 -13.79 30.09
CA PHE A 92 1.95 -15.12 30.68
C PHE A 92 3.32 -15.67 31.05
N SER A 93 4.40 -15.22 30.41
CA SER A 93 5.75 -15.75 30.65
C SER A 93 6.49 -15.04 31.78
N TRP A 94 6.33 -13.71 31.90
CA TRP A 94 7.11 -12.91 32.86
C TRP A 94 6.29 -11.83 33.55
N ASP A 95 5.56 -11.01 32.79
CA ASP A 95 5.08 -9.73 33.34
C ASP A 95 4.05 -9.93 34.45
N ARG A 96 3.26 -11.02 34.41
CA ARG A 96 2.26 -11.34 35.44
C ARG A 96 2.87 -11.50 36.83
N GLU A 97 4.08 -12.06 36.95
CA GLU A 97 4.71 -12.32 38.25
C GLU A 97 5.26 -11.06 38.90
N THR A 98 5.71 -10.10 38.09
CA THR A 98 6.31 -8.84 38.53
C THR A 98 5.37 -7.63 38.35
N TYR A 99 4.09 -7.87 38.05
CA TYR A 99 3.16 -6.80 37.72
C TYR A 99 2.79 -5.98 38.96
N GLU A 100 3.14 -4.70 38.92
CA GLU A 100 2.61 -3.69 39.85
C GLU A 100 1.80 -2.65 39.06
N PRO A 101 0.59 -2.28 39.51
CA PRO A 101 -0.30 -1.36 38.82
C PRO A 101 0.15 0.10 38.98
N ARG A 102 1.39 0.41 38.60
CA ARG A 102 1.99 1.74 38.62
C ARG A 102 2.09 2.26 37.18
N THR A 103 1.60 3.47 36.94
CA THR A 103 1.40 4.02 35.58
C THR A 103 2.65 3.98 34.69
N TRP A 104 3.83 4.27 35.23
CA TRP A 104 5.08 4.25 34.46
C TRP A 104 5.52 2.82 34.06
N LEU A 105 5.29 1.82 34.91
CA LEU A 105 5.58 0.41 34.59
C LEU A 105 4.68 -0.06 33.46
N ILE A 106 3.39 0.27 33.52
CA ILE A 106 2.43 -0.06 32.47
C ILE A 106 2.85 0.56 31.14
N ALA A 107 3.21 1.86 31.15
CA ALA A 107 3.71 2.54 29.96
C ALA A 107 4.99 1.88 29.40
N GLN A 108 5.94 1.50 30.25
CA GLN A 108 7.16 0.81 29.83
C GLN A 108 6.85 -0.54 29.15
N LEU A 109 5.96 -1.34 29.74
CA LEU A 109 5.54 -2.63 29.18
C LEU A 109 4.86 -2.44 27.82
N ILE A 110 3.97 -1.45 27.69
CA ILE A 110 3.31 -1.09 26.44
C ILE A 110 4.34 -0.72 25.38
N VAL A 111 5.26 0.22 25.69
CA VAL A 111 6.27 0.69 24.73
C VAL A 111 7.17 -0.46 24.28
N ARG A 112 7.65 -1.29 25.21
CA ARG A 112 8.44 -2.49 24.89
C ARG A 112 7.68 -3.41 23.94
N ASN A 113 6.42 -3.72 24.23
CA ASN A 113 5.61 -4.62 23.42
C ASN A 113 5.35 -4.05 22.03
N VAL A 114 5.09 -2.74 21.91
CA VAL A 114 4.92 -2.06 20.62
C VAL A 114 6.19 -2.15 19.78
N ILE A 115 7.37 -1.89 20.37
CA ILE A 115 8.64 -1.94 19.63
C ILE A 115 8.90 -3.34 19.07
N ILE A 116 8.70 -4.38 19.88
CA ILE A 116 8.85 -5.77 19.44
C ILE A 116 7.82 -6.09 18.35
N ALA A 117 6.57 -5.67 18.53
CA ALA A 117 5.51 -5.87 17.56
C ALA A 117 5.81 -5.20 16.22
N LEU A 118 6.31 -3.95 16.21
CA LEU A 118 6.69 -3.24 14.98
C LEU A 118 7.79 -3.98 14.21
N ALA A 119 8.77 -4.57 14.91
CA ALA A 119 9.81 -5.39 14.29
C ALA A 119 9.22 -6.65 13.63
N ILE A 120 8.31 -7.34 14.32
CA ILE A 120 7.59 -8.50 13.77
C ILE A 120 6.72 -8.09 12.58
N THR A 121 5.99 -6.97 12.69
CA THR A 121 5.18 -6.43 11.60
C THR A 121 6.00 -6.18 10.37
N LYS A 122 7.18 -5.55 10.51
CA LYS A 122 8.08 -5.33 9.38
C LYS A 122 8.49 -6.66 8.73
N LEU A 123 8.91 -7.64 9.52
CA LEU A 123 9.32 -8.95 9.03
C LEU A 123 8.19 -9.67 8.27
N LEU A 124 6.95 -9.61 8.80
CA LEU A 124 5.79 -10.27 8.21
C LEU A 124 5.23 -9.54 6.99
N THR A 125 5.29 -8.21 6.97
CA THR A 125 4.80 -7.40 5.84
C THR A 125 5.80 -7.36 4.68
N GLN A 126 7.10 -7.54 4.93
CA GLN A 126 8.13 -7.53 3.89
C GLN A 126 7.89 -8.51 2.72
N PRO A 127 7.60 -9.81 2.93
CA PRO A 127 7.26 -10.70 1.82
C PRO A 127 5.93 -10.33 1.16
N LEU A 128 5.03 -9.68 1.89
CA LEU A 128 3.71 -9.33 1.40
C LEU A 128 3.74 -8.15 0.44
N ILE A 129 4.70 -7.23 0.59
CA ILE A 129 4.96 -6.13 -0.34
C ILE A 129 5.14 -6.66 -1.76
N GLN A 130 5.89 -7.74 -1.96
CA GLN A 130 6.10 -8.33 -3.29
C GLN A 130 4.82 -8.84 -3.95
N LEU A 131 3.78 -9.13 -3.16
CA LEU A 131 2.46 -9.52 -3.67
C LEU A 131 1.64 -8.29 -4.10
N PHE A 132 1.85 -7.15 -3.45
CA PHE A 132 1.11 -5.90 -3.71
C PHE A 132 1.82 -4.96 -4.70
N GLU A 133 3.16 -4.97 -4.77
CA GLU A 133 3.97 -4.27 -5.78
C GLU A 133 3.78 -4.81 -7.20
N LYS A 134 3.05 -5.91 -7.37
CA LYS A 134 2.65 -6.42 -8.69
C LYS A 134 1.58 -5.57 -9.38
N GLY A 135 1.09 -4.49 -8.74
CA GLY A 135 0.49 -3.39 -9.47
C GLY A 135 1.60 -2.62 -10.18
N GLU A 136 1.94 -3.02 -11.41
CA GLU A 136 2.99 -2.39 -12.21
C GLU A 136 2.90 -0.86 -12.13
N ASP A 137 3.93 -0.24 -11.56
CA ASP A 137 4.13 1.20 -11.60
C ASP A 137 4.45 1.57 -13.06
N TYR A 138 3.40 1.88 -13.85
CA TYR A 138 3.56 2.36 -15.23
C TYR A 138 4.03 3.81 -15.23
N GLN A 139 5.21 4.03 -14.67
CA GLN A 139 5.88 5.31 -14.80
C GLN A 139 6.03 5.63 -16.30
N PRO A 140 5.78 6.88 -16.72
CA PRO A 140 5.83 7.23 -18.14
C PRO A 140 7.13 6.82 -18.83
N GLU A 141 8.25 6.81 -18.10
CA GLU A 141 9.57 6.43 -18.57
C GLU A 141 9.68 4.92 -18.87
N THR A 142 8.97 4.06 -18.13
CA THR A 142 9.00 2.60 -18.33
C THR A 142 8.12 2.16 -19.49
N LEU A 143 7.22 3.03 -19.97
CA LEU A 143 6.35 2.79 -21.11
C LEU A 143 7.02 3.14 -22.46
N ILE A 144 8.10 3.91 -22.46
CA ILE A 144 8.84 4.27 -23.67
C ILE A 144 9.46 3.00 -24.31
N GLY A 145 9.26 2.85 -25.61
CA GLY A 145 9.70 1.68 -26.39
C GLY A 145 8.71 0.53 -26.43
N LYS A 146 7.60 0.59 -25.67
CA LYS A 146 6.59 -0.47 -25.65
C LYS A 146 5.53 -0.29 -26.74
N GLU A 147 4.95 -1.40 -27.20
CA GLU A 147 3.83 -1.42 -28.17
C GLU A 147 2.48 -1.12 -27.49
N CYS A 148 1.65 -0.36 -28.17
CA CYS A 148 0.28 -0.05 -27.78
C CYS A 148 -0.65 -0.13 -29.02
N ILE A 149 -1.95 -0.23 -28.78
CA ILE A 149 -2.97 -0.36 -29.83
C ILE A 149 -3.88 0.85 -29.82
N VAL A 150 -4.02 1.54 -30.94
CA VAL A 150 -4.90 2.72 -31.05
C VAL A 150 -6.35 2.32 -30.76
N SER A 151 -6.98 3.02 -29.82
CA SER A 151 -8.35 2.75 -29.34
C SER A 151 -9.37 3.71 -29.95
N THR A 152 -8.96 4.96 -30.18
CA THR A 152 -9.75 5.98 -30.88
C THR A 152 -9.91 5.62 -32.35
N TYR A 153 -10.96 6.14 -33.01
CA TYR A 153 -11.16 6.00 -34.45
C TYR A 153 -9.90 6.37 -35.25
N GLU A 154 -9.28 7.49 -34.89
CA GLU A 154 -8.05 8.00 -35.49
C GLU A 154 -7.20 8.72 -34.44
N ALA A 155 -5.89 8.48 -34.45
CA ALA A 155 -4.90 9.19 -33.64
C ALA A 155 -4.15 10.20 -34.53
N THR A 156 -4.14 11.46 -34.09
CA THR A 156 -3.59 12.63 -34.79
C THR A 156 -2.62 13.39 -33.88
N MET A 157 -2.10 14.52 -34.38
CA MET A 157 -1.22 15.42 -33.61
C MET A 157 -1.92 16.12 -32.44
N GLU A 158 -3.25 16.22 -32.47
CA GLU A 158 -4.04 16.93 -31.45
C GLU A 158 -4.85 16.00 -30.56
N PHE A 159 -5.22 14.81 -31.05
CA PHE A 159 -6.12 13.91 -30.34
C PHE A 159 -5.81 12.43 -30.61
N GLY A 160 -6.01 11.58 -29.60
CA GLY A 160 -5.83 10.15 -29.74
C GLY A 160 -5.74 9.45 -28.39
N GLN A 161 -6.22 8.21 -28.34
CA GLN A 161 -6.05 7.30 -27.23
C GLN A 161 -5.56 5.95 -27.72
N ALA A 162 -4.63 5.34 -27.00
CA ALA A 162 -4.16 3.99 -27.24
C ALA A 162 -4.29 3.15 -25.97
N ARG A 163 -4.46 1.84 -26.15
CA ARG A 163 -4.43 0.85 -25.08
C ARG A 163 -3.06 0.21 -25.04
N TYR A 164 -2.41 0.30 -23.88
CA TYR A 164 -1.24 -0.51 -23.56
C TYR A 164 -1.72 -1.78 -22.84
N GLN A 165 -1.29 -2.94 -23.34
CA GLN A 165 -1.70 -4.22 -22.76
C GLN A 165 -0.85 -4.50 -21.53
N THR A 166 -1.54 -4.82 -20.44
CA THR A 166 -1.00 -5.10 -19.12
C THR A 166 -1.40 -6.50 -18.68
N ASP A 167 -0.81 -7.01 -17.60
CA ASP A 167 -1.25 -8.26 -16.97
C ASP A 167 -2.68 -8.15 -16.37
N GLY A 168 -3.12 -6.93 -16.04
CA GLY A 168 -4.46 -6.61 -15.55
C GLY A 168 -5.36 -5.93 -16.58
N ALA A 169 -6.03 -4.84 -16.15
CA ALA A 169 -6.88 -4.05 -17.03
C ALA A 169 -6.04 -3.16 -17.97
N PRO A 170 -6.34 -3.14 -19.29
CA PRO A 170 -5.53 -2.40 -20.26
C PRO A 170 -5.48 -0.91 -19.93
N LEU A 171 -4.25 -0.38 -19.87
CA LEU A 171 -4.01 1.02 -19.55
C LEU A 171 -4.35 1.90 -20.75
N LEU A 172 -5.20 2.91 -20.54
CA LEU A 172 -5.62 3.83 -21.58
C LEU A 172 -4.76 5.08 -21.55
N LEU A 173 -3.94 5.26 -22.58
CA LEU A 173 -2.95 6.32 -22.69
C LEU A 173 -3.44 7.40 -23.64
N ASN A 174 -3.30 8.66 -23.25
CA ASN A 174 -3.46 9.79 -24.17
C ASN A 174 -2.25 9.86 -25.08
N VAL A 175 -2.47 9.66 -26.38
CA VAL A 175 -1.40 9.58 -27.38
C VAL A 175 -1.52 10.68 -28.42
N ARG A 176 -0.39 11.09 -28.98
CA ARG A 176 -0.28 12.04 -30.10
C ARG A 176 0.64 11.47 -31.15
N MET A 177 0.28 11.70 -32.41
CA MET A 177 1.04 11.24 -33.55
C MET A 177 1.61 12.45 -34.30
N GLU A 178 2.93 12.49 -34.48
CA GLU A 178 3.60 13.64 -35.09
C GLU A 178 3.49 13.66 -36.62
N GLU A 179 3.56 12.50 -37.28
CA GLU A 179 3.70 12.42 -38.74
C GLU A 179 2.68 11.47 -39.40
N GLY A 180 1.50 11.98 -39.75
CA GLY A 180 0.41 11.19 -40.33
C GLY A 180 -0.72 10.88 -39.34
N THR A 181 -1.46 9.81 -39.57
CA THR A 181 -2.53 9.34 -38.67
C THR A 181 -2.51 7.82 -38.53
N LEU A 182 -3.03 7.33 -37.40
CA LEU A 182 -3.19 5.88 -37.15
C LEU A 182 -4.64 5.58 -36.84
N ALA A 183 -5.18 4.53 -37.45
CA ALA A 183 -6.57 4.13 -37.29
C ALA A 183 -6.75 3.23 -36.06
N LYS A 184 -8.01 3.11 -35.62
CA LYS A 184 -8.38 2.18 -34.54
C LYS A 184 -7.90 0.76 -34.84
N GLY A 185 -7.18 0.17 -33.90
CA GLY A 185 -6.64 -1.18 -34.00
C GLY A 185 -5.20 -1.24 -34.51
N ASP A 186 -4.63 -0.12 -35.00
CA ASP A 186 -3.24 -0.08 -35.44
C ASP A 186 -2.29 -0.19 -34.26
N ARG A 187 -1.16 -0.87 -34.49
CA ARG A 187 -0.08 -0.98 -33.51
C ARG A 187 0.87 0.21 -33.63
N ALA A 188 1.19 0.79 -32.49
CA ALA A 188 2.10 1.92 -32.39
C ALA A 188 3.10 1.71 -31.26
N ILE A 189 4.29 2.27 -31.39
CA ILE A 189 5.32 2.25 -30.35
C ILE A 189 5.33 3.61 -29.65
N ILE A 190 5.38 3.59 -28.32
CA ILE A 190 5.52 4.80 -27.50
C ILE A 190 6.96 5.30 -27.63
N VAL A 191 7.17 6.48 -28.19
CA VAL A 191 8.52 7.01 -28.46
C VAL A 191 8.97 8.06 -27.45
N ASN A 192 8.03 8.76 -26.83
CA ASN A 192 8.34 9.83 -25.88
C ASN A 192 7.13 10.14 -24.98
N TYR A 193 7.37 10.82 -23.86
CA TYR A 193 6.36 11.36 -22.97
C TYR A 193 6.57 12.86 -22.76
N ASP A 194 5.51 13.65 -22.90
CA ASP A 194 5.52 15.09 -22.63
C ASP A 194 4.91 15.35 -21.25
N PRO A 195 5.71 15.65 -20.21
CA PRO A 195 5.21 15.81 -18.84
C PRO A 195 4.34 17.06 -18.66
N ASN A 196 4.54 18.10 -19.48
CA ASN A 196 3.75 19.34 -19.40
C ASN A 196 2.32 19.11 -19.88
N LYS A 197 2.16 18.31 -20.94
CA LYS A 197 0.86 18.01 -21.55
C LYS A 197 0.26 16.69 -21.06
N ARG A 198 1.02 15.87 -20.33
CA ARG A 198 0.68 14.50 -19.91
C ARG A 198 0.21 13.62 -21.07
N VAL A 199 0.91 13.69 -22.20
CA VAL A 199 0.62 12.90 -23.42
C VAL A 199 1.83 12.13 -23.88
N TYR A 200 1.59 10.92 -24.38
CA TYR A 200 2.60 10.08 -25.01
C TYR A 200 2.68 10.38 -26.50
N ARG A 201 3.88 10.43 -27.06
CA ARG A 201 4.07 10.48 -28.51
C ARG A 201 4.23 9.05 -29.00
N ILE A 202 3.54 8.72 -30.09
CA ILE A 202 3.55 7.38 -30.66
C ILE A 202 3.99 7.44 -32.12
N ALA A 203 4.64 6.37 -32.58
CA ALA A 203 5.03 6.17 -33.98
C ALA A 203 4.49 4.83 -34.51
N PRO A 204 4.26 4.69 -35.82
CA PRO A 204 3.81 3.42 -36.40
C PRO A 204 4.80 2.29 -36.09
N ALA A 205 4.29 1.15 -35.61
CA ALA A 205 5.12 -0.05 -35.47
C ALA A 205 5.47 -0.55 -36.88
N LYS A 206 6.72 -0.37 -37.33
CA LYS A 206 7.14 -0.84 -38.66
C LYS A 206 6.92 -2.37 -38.74
N HIS A 207 6.20 -2.80 -39.77
CA HIS A 207 6.10 -4.21 -40.15
C HIS A 207 7.50 -4.74 -40.53
N GLU A 208 8.13 -5.54 -39.68
CA GLU A 208 9.11 -6.51 -40.17
C GLU A 208 8.34 -7.58 -40.94
N VAL A 209 8.33 -7.42 -42.26
CA VAL A 209 7.99 -8.49 -43.20
C VAL A 209 9.06 -9.57 -43.01
N GLN A 210 8.75 -10.61 -42.24
CA GLN A 210 9.51 -11.85 -42.30
C GLN A 210 9.42 -12.38 -43.72
N LYS A 211 10.60 -12.51 -44.32
CA LYS A 211 10.85 -12.88 -45.71
C LYS A 211 10.83 -14.40 -45.88
#